data_AF-A0A7V3EFG9-F1
#
_entry.id   AF-A0A7V3EFG9-F1
#
_cell.length_a   1.000
_cell.length_b   1.000
_cell.length_c   1.000
_cell.angle_alpha   90.00
_cell.angle_beta   90.00
_cell.angle_gamma   90.00
#
_symmetry.space_group_name_H-M   'P 1'
#
loop_
_entity.id
_entity.type
_entity.pdbx_description
1 polymer ?
#
loop_
_entity_poly.entity_id
_entity_poly.type
_entity_poly.pdbx_seq_one_letter_code
_entity_poly.pdbx_strand_id
1 'polypeptide(L)'
;MEIRKGITVFLTVLAGFLGLVSCERVQVGWFLIAGNRHYLEGRYQEAQMAYLKALELKRYEEWVRYNLGNVYYALGERKAALEEWDRAQGTEDARLRFNVLFNKGVLALEEENWREGEKLFIQALELDPSSYPAKVNLEYATRKIASAQTQASKLQSSPKPQKLDEEGERLLHYIRQKESNRWIASDRLAVEESAEDW
;
A
#
# COMPACT_ATOMS: atom_id res chain seq x y z
N MET A 1 -37.70 -11.62 57.72
CA MET A 1 -36.91 -12.58 56.90
C MET A 1 -36.99 -12.27 55.41
N GLU A 2 -38.13 -11.78 54.91
CA GLU A 2 -38.38 -11.36 53.51
C GLU A 2 -37.44 -10.26 52.97
N ILE A 3 -37.24 -9.18 53.71
CA ILE A 3 -36.44 -8.00 53.27
C ILE A 3 -34.98 -8.39 52.96
N ARG A 4 -34.42 -9.31 53.75
CA ARG A 4 -33.03 -9.77 53.61
C ARG A 4 -32.84 -10.64 52.38
N LYS A 5 -33.88 -11.35 51.93
CA LYS A 5 -33.86 -12.14 50.68
C LYS A 5 -33.95 -11.23 49.44
N GLY A 6 -34.79 -10.19 49.50
CA GLY A 6 -34.91 -9.21 48.42
C GLY A 6 -33.62 -8.43 48.14
N ILE A 7 -32.89 -8.03 49.19
CA ILE A 7 -31.60 -7.34 49.06
C ILE A 7 -30.54 -8.27 48.44
N THR A 8 -30.48 -9.54 48.85
CA THR A 8 -29.52 -10.51 48.28
C THR A 8 -29.81 -10.78 46.80
N VAL A 9 -31.08 -10.95 46.42
CA VAL A 9 -31.47 -11.16 45.01
C VAL A 9 -31.15 -9.92 44.17
N PHE A 10 -31.37 -8.72 44.70
CA PHE A 10 -31.04 -7.49 44.00
C PHE A 10 -29.52 -7.31 43.81
N LEU A 11 -28.72 -7.63 44.84
CA LEU A 11 -27.26 -7.59 44.76
C LEU A 11 -26.67 -8.62 43.77
N THR A 12 -27.26 -9.83 43.68
CA THR A 12 -26.80 -10.83 42.70
C THR A 12 -27.19 -10.47 41.28
N VAL A 13 -28.36 -9.86 41.06
CA VAL A 13 -28.77 -9.36 39.73
C VAL A 13 -27.90 -8.16 39.31
N LEU A 14 -27.58 -7.24 40.23
CA LEU A 14 -26.69 -6.11 39.96
C LEU A 14 -25.24 -6.53 39.67
N ALA A 15 -24.71 -7.51 40.43
CA ALA A 15 -23.39 -8.10 40.18
C ALA A 15 -23.36 -8.91 38.87
N GLY A 16 -24.44 -9.60 38.51
CA GLY A 16 -24.61 -10.25 37.22
C GLY A 16 -24.67 -9.25 36.05
N PHE A 17 -25.26 -8.07 36.25
CA PHE A 17 -25.32 -7.01 35.24
C PHE A 17 -23.96 -6.33 35.02
N LEU A 18 -23.16 -6.16 36.09
CA LEU A 18 -21.79 -5.64 36.01
C LEU A 18 -20.79 -6.66 35.45
N GLY A 19 -21.01 -7.96 35.65
CA GLY A 19 -20.16 -9.04 35.10
C GLY A 19 -20.33 -9.29 33.59
N LEU A 20 -21.42 -8.81 32.98
CA LEU A 20 -21.70 -8.97 31.55
C LEU A 20 -21.05 -7.88 30.66
N VAL A 21 -20.59 -6.78 31.26
CA VAL A 21 -19.71 -5.82 30.58
C VAL A 21 -18.30 -6.37 30.67
N SER A 22 -17.99 -7.36 29.82
CA SER A 22 -16.67 -7.98 29.80
C SER A 22 -15.61 -6.89 29.64
N CYS A 23 -14.69 -6.83 30.61
CA CYS A 23 -13.60 -5.84 30.69
C CYS A 23 -12.79 -5.78 29.37
N GLU A 24 -12.72 -6.91 28.65
CA GLU A 24 -12.11 -7.02 27.33
C GLU A 24 -12.77 -6.14 26.25
N ARG A 25 -14.10 -5.93 26.27
CA ARG A 25 -14.79 -5.01 25.32
C ARG A 25 -14.26 -3.59 25.47
N VAL A 26 -14.10 -3.16 26.71
CA VAL A 26 -13.65 -1.82 27.07
C VAL A 26 -12.15 -1.67 26.77
N GLN A 27 -11.37 -2.72 27.03
CA GLN A 27 -9.93 -2.71 26.84
C GLN A 27 -9.50 -2.59 25.36
N VAL A 28 -10.17 -3.30 24.43
CA VAL A 28 -9.91 -3.15 22.99
C VAL A 28 -10.20 -1.73 22.52
N GLY A 29 -11.34 -1.17 22.97
CA GLY A 29 -11.76 0.18 22.63
C GLY A 29 -10.73 1.24 23.05
N TRP A 30 -10.12 1.08 24.23
CA TRP A 30 -9.07 1.96 24.71
C TRP A 30 -7.85 1.99 23.78
N PHE A 31 -7.33 0.82 23.40
CA PHE A 31 -6.18 0.73 22.51
C PHE A 31 -6.48 1.24 21.10
N LEU A 32 -7.68 0.98 20.57
CA LEU A 32 -8.13 1.53 19.30
C LEU A 32 -8.20 3.07 19.32
N ILE A 33 -8.81 3.65 20.36
CA ILE A 33 -8.92 5.11 20.50
C ILE A 33 -7.53 5.74 20.63
N ALA A 34 -6.65 5.14 21.43
CA ALA A 34 -5.28 5.59 21.57
C ALA A 34 -4.52 5.51 20.24
N GLY A 35 -4.60 4.38 19.54
CA GLY A 35 -3.98 4.19 18.22
C GLY A 35 -4.46 5.18 17.18
N ASN A 36 -5.78 5.39 17.09
CA ASN A 36 -6.39 6.37 16.19
C ASN A 36 -5.88 7.79 16.49
N ARG A 37 -5.81 8.15 17.78
CA ARG A 37 -5.30 9.46 18.21
C ARG A 37 -3.84 9.65 17.83
N HIS A 38 -2.99 8.68 18.14
CA HIS A 38 -1.57 8.71 17.79
C HIS A 38 -1.38 8.84 16.26
N TYR A 39 -2.17 8.12 15.47
CA TYR A 39 -2.14 8.21 14.01
C TYR A 39 -2.51 9.62 13.51
N LEU A 40 -3.59 10.20 14.03
CA LEU A 40 -4.02 11.56 13.66
C LEU A 40 -2.99 12.64 14.04
N GLU A 41 -2.23 12.40 15.11
CA GLU A 41 -1.18 13.29 15.58
C GLU A 41 0.19 13.04 14.90
N GLY A 42 0.25 12.14 13.91
CA GLY A 42 1.47 11.80 13.17
C GLY A 42 2.48 10.95 13.94
N ARG A 43 2.10 10.48 15.14
CA ARG A 43 2.93 9.62 16.01
C ARG A 43 2.72 8.16 15.65
N TYR A 44 3.25 7.77 14.49
CA TYR A 44 2.96 6.48 13.87
C TYR A 44 3.53 5.28 14.65
N GLN A 45 4.68 5.42 15.29
CA GLN A 45 5.28 4.38 16.13
C GLN A 45 4.41 4.08 17.36
N GLU A 46 3.89 5.11 18.03
CA GLU A 46 2.96 4.92 19.15
C GLU A 46 1.62 4.36 18.69
N ALA A 47 1.14 4.76 17.51
CA ALA A 47 -0.05 4.19 16.91
C ALA A 47 0.13 2.68 16.65
N GLN A 48 1.27 2.28 16.08
CA GLN A 48 1.63 0.89 15.84
C GLN A 48 1.57 0.08 17.14
N MET A 49 2.24 0.54 18.20
CA MET A 49 2.24 -0.13 19.51
C MET A 49 0.84 -0.28 20.09
N ALA A 50 0.00 0.75 19.96
CA ALA A 50 -1.39 0.70 20.44
C ALA A 50 -2.21 -0.33 19.67
N TYR A 51 -2.11 -0.38 18.33
CA TYR A 51 -2.85 -1.36 17.54
C TYR A 51 -2.35 -2.79 17.74
N LEU A 52 -1.04 -3.02 17.93
CA LEU A 52 -0.52 -4.34 18.26
C LEU A 52 -1.13 -4.87 19.58
N LYS A 53 -1.24 -4.02 20.61
CA LYS A 53 -1.94 -4.36 21.86
C LYS A 53 -3.43 -4.62 21.65
N ALA A 54 -4.09 -3.87 20.76
CA ALA A 54 -5.49 -4.13 20.41
C ALA A 54 -5.65 -5.51 19.73
N LEU A 55 -4.69 -5.90 18.89
CA LEU A 55 -4.71 -7.17 18.16
C LEU A 55 -4.55 -8.38 19.08
N GLU A 56 -3.77 -8.27 20.16
CA GLU A 56 -3.63 -9.32 21.19
C GLU A 56 -4.97 -9.73 21.82
N LEU A 57 -5.93 -8.81 21.85
CA LEU A 57 -7.26 -9.02 22.42
C LEU A 57 -8.23 -9.73 21.47
N LYS A 58 -7.81 -10.03 20.22
CA LYS A 58 -8.54 -10.86 19.23
C LYS A 58 -9.98 -10.42 18.96
N ARG A 59 -10.20 -9.10 18.89
CA ARG A 59 -11.51 -8.51 18.66
C ARG A 59 -11.44 -7.37 17.68
N TYR A 60 -12.42 -7.33 16.78
CA TYR A 60 -12.45 -6.40 15.66
C TYR A 60 -11.12 -6.45 14.88
N GLU A 61 -10.54 -7.66 14.75
CA GLU A 61 -9.20 -7.85 14.22
C GLU A 61 -9.06 -7.22 12.84
N GLU A 62 -10.08 -7.34 12.00
CA GLU A 62 -10.07 -6.82 10.64
C GLU A 62 -9.94 -5.29 10.61
N TRP A 63 -10.65 -4.59 11.51
CA TRP A 63 -10.54 -3.14 11.67
C TRP A 63 -9.19 -2.73 12.27
N VAL A 64 -8.69 -3.47 13.26
CA VAL A 64 -7.37 -3.23 13.87
C VAL A 64 -6.26 -3.40 12.82
N ARG A 65 -6.32 -4.48 12.02
CA ARG A 65 -5.37 -4.76 10.94
C ARG A 65 -5.41 -3.72 9.83
N TYR A 66 -6.61 -3.28 9.44
CA TYR A 66 -6.75 -2.17 8.48
C TYR A 66 -6.04 -0.90 8.96
N ASN A 67 -6.27 -0.52 10.23
CA ASN A 67 -5.63 0.65 10.81
C ASN A 67 -4.12 0.47 10.98
N LEU A 68 -3.66 -0.72 11.33
CA LEU A 68 -2.24 -1.05 11.41
C LEU A 68 -1.58 -0.99 10.02
N GLY A 69 -2.27 -1.44 8.96
CA GLY A 69 -1.83 -1.27 7.57
C GLY A 69 -1.68 0.21 7.19
N ASN A 70 -2.60 1.07 7.62
CA ASN A 70 -2.48 2.52 7.40
C ASN A 70 -1.27 3.12 8.13
N VAL A 71 -0.98 2.65 9.35
CA VAL A 71 0.24 3.05 10.08
C VAL A 71 1.49 2.62 9.34
N TYR A 72 1.57 1.38 8.87
CA TYR A 72 2.71 0.90 8.09
C TYR A 72 2.91 1.70 6.81
N TYR A 73 1.82 2.02 6.10
CA TYR A 73 1.88 2.87 4.91
C TYR A 73 2.42 4.27 5.25
N ALA A 74 1.96 4.89 6.34
CA ALA A 74 2.47 6.19 6.79
C ALA A 74 3.95 6.16 7.22
N LEU A 75 4.45 5.01 7.68
CA LEU A 75 5.87 4.78 7.99
C LEU A 75 6.71 4.47 6.73
N GLY A 76 6.09 4.35 5.55
CA GLY A 76 6.76 3.97 4.30
C GLY A 76 6.98 2.45 4.15
N GLU A 77 6.46 1.65 5.07
CA GLU A 77 6.58 0.19 5.08
C GLU A 77 5.51 -0.46 4.18
N ARG A 78 5.60 -0.19 2.88
CA ARG A 78 4.59 -0.56 1.87
C ARG A 78 4.21 -2.05 1.89
N LYS A 79 5.20 -2.93 2.03
CA LYS A 79 4.97 -4.39 2.07
C LYS A 79 4.16 -4.80 3.32
N ALA A 80 4.52 -4.28 4.49
CA ALA A 80 3.79 -4.56 5.73
C ALA A 80 2.36 -4.00 5.69
N ALA A 81 2.17 -2.84 5.05
CA ALA A 81 0.85 -2.27 4.83
C ALA A 81 -0.05 -3.20 4.00
N LEU A 82 0.46 -3.71 2.87
CA LEU A 82 -0.25 -4.68 2.03
C LEU A 82 -0.60 -5.96 2.79
N GLU A 83 0.34 -6.51 3.56
CA GLU A 83 0.10 -7.74 4.33
C GLU A 83 -1.04 -7.57 5.36
N GLU A 84 -1.08 -6.46 6.11
CA GLU A 84 -2.16 -6.22 7.07
C GLU A 84 -3.49 -5.86 6.40
N TRP A 85 -3.45 -5.13 5.29
CA TRP A 85 -4.65 -4.88 4.48
C TRP A 85 -5.23 -6.17 3.90
N ASP A 86 -4.41 -7.09 3.40
CA ASP A 86 -4.86 -8.39 2.88
C ASP A 86 -5.54 -9.22 3.98
N ARG A 87 -4.99 -9.22 5.19
CA ARG A 87 -5.62 -9.88 6.34
C ARG A 87 -6.92 -9.22 6.75
N ALA A 88 -7.03 -7.89 6.64
CA ALA A 88 -8.27 -7.16 6.90
C ALA A 88 -9.35 -7.41 5.84
N GLN A 89 -8.96 -7.68 4.58
CA GLN A 89 -9.88 -7.86 3.45
C GLN A 89 -10.77 -9.11 3.57
N GLY A 90 -10.42 -10.07 4.44
CA GLY A 90 -11.19 -11.30 4.69
C GLY A 90 -12.51 -11.10 5.44
N THR A 91 -12.90 -9.85 5.75
CA THR A 91 -14.14 -9.49 6.44
C THR A 91 -15.37 -9.50 5.51
N GLU A 92 -16.57 -9.69 6.07
CA GLU A 92 -17.84 -9.49 5.37
C GLU A 92 -18.31 -8.02 5.37
N ASP A 93 -17.65 -7.14 6.12
CA ASP A 93 -17.98 -5.71 6.15
C ASP A 93 -17.59 -5.04 4.82
N ALA A 94 -18.60 -4.77 3.98
CA ALA A 94 -18.43 -4.15 2.68
C ALA A 94 -17.72 -2.78 2.75
N ARG A 95 -17.94 -2.00 3.82
CA ARG A 95 -17.29 -0.70 4.01
C ARG A 95 -15.80 -0.87 4.32
N LEU A 96 -15.45 -1.84 5.15
CA LEU A 96 -14.05 -2.13 5.43
C LEU A 96 -13.34 -2.67 4.19
N ARG A 97 -13.97 -3.59 3.44
CA ARG A 97 -13.45 -4.08 2.15
C ARG A 97 -13.24 -2.95 1.15
N PHE A 98 -14.18 -2.01 1.05
CA PHE A 98 -14.03 -0.81 0.24
C PHE A 98 -12.77 -0.03 0.62
N ASN A 99 -12.60 0.27 1.91
CA ASN A 99 -11.45 1.06 2.39
C ASN A 99 -10.11 0.37 2.11
N VAL A 100 -10.06 -0.96 2.27
CA VAL A 100 -8.87 -1.76 1.94
C VAL A 100 -8.55 -1.69 0.45
N LEU A 101 -9.53 -1.96 -0.41
CA LEU A 101 -9.35 -1.91 -1.87
C LEU A 101 -8.91 -0.52 -2.34
N PHE A 102 -9.53 0.53 -1.78
CA PHE A 102 -9.17 1.91 -2.07
C PHE A 102 -7.73 2.21 -1.69
N ASN A 103 -7.29 1.85 -0.48
CA ASN A 103 -5.91 2.11 -0.02
C ASN A 103 -4.88 1.33 -0.84
N LYS A 104 -5.15 0.06 -1.14
CA LYS A 104 -4.29 -0.74 -2.04
C LYS A 104 -4.22 -0.12 -3.44
N GLY A 105 -5.33 0.41 -3.94
CA GLY A 105 -5.39 1.11 -5.22
C GLY A 105 -4.53 2.36 -5.23
N VAL A 106 -4.59 3.17 -4.17
CA VAL A 106 -3.74 4.37 -4.01
C VAL A 106 -2.26 3.98 -4.00
N LEU A 107 -1.89 2.97 -3.22
CA LEU A 107 -0.51 2.47 -3.19
C LEU A 107 -0.04 1.98 -4.57
N ALA A 108 -0.90 1.27 -5.32
CA ALA A 108 -0.57 0.85 -6.68
C ALA A 108 -0.35 2.03 -7.64
N LEU A 109 -1.07 3.15 -7.47
CA LEU A 109 -0.79 4.38 -8.23
C LEU A 109 0.57 4.98 -7.84
N GLU A 110 0.93 5.00 -6.57
CA GLU A 110 2.24 5.51 -6.14
C GLU A 110 3.40 4.69 -6.70
N GLU A 111 3.20 3.39 -6.86
CA GLU A 111 4.17 2.46 -7.46
C GLU A 111 4.12 2.45 -9.00
N GLU A 112 3.36 3.37 -9.60
CA GLU A 112 3.13 3.47 -11.05
C GLU A 112 2.51 2.22 -11.69
N ASN A 113 1.94 1.33 -10.88
CA ASN A 113 1.20 0.16 -11.33
C ASN A 113 -0.26 0.53 -11.67
N TRP A 114 -0.40 1.36 -12.70
CA TRP A 114 -1.68 1.97 -13.11
C TRP A 114 -2.78 0.93 -13.37
N ARG A 115 -2.41 -0.23 -13.93
CA ARG A 115 -3.38 -1.30 -14.26
C ARG A 115 -3.94 -1.98 -13.00
N GLU A 116 -3.10 -2.24 -12.00
CA GLU A 116 -3.60 -2.81 -10.75
C GLU A 116 -4.41 -1.77 -9.98
N GLY A 117 -3.99 -0.50 -9.98
CA GLY A 117 -4.76 0.61 -9.43
C GLY A 117 -6.16 0.70 -10.03
N GLU A 118 -6.28 0.72 -11.37
CA GLU A 118 -7.56 0.71 -12.10
C GLU A 118 -8.47 -0.45 -11.63
N LYS A 119 -7.96 -1.67 -11.62
CA LYS A 119 -8.70 -2.86 -11.16
C LYS A 119 -9.18 -2.73 -9.72
N LEU A 120 -8.32 -2.26 -8.81
CA LEU A 120 -8.65 -2.10 -7.40
C LEU A 120 -9.72 -1.03 -7.18
N PHE A 121 -9.67 0.09 -7.91
CA PHE A 121 -10.72 1.11 -7.82
C PHE A 121 -12.05 0.66 -8.42
N ILE A 122 -12.03 -0.15 -9.48
CA ILE A 122 -13.26 -0.78 -10.00
C ILE A 122 -13.89 -1.67 -8.93
N GLN A 123 -13.11 -2.56 -8.30
CA GLN A 123 -13.60 -3.42 -7.22
C GLN A 123 -14.09 -2.62 -6.01
N ALA A 124 -13.44 -1.50 -5.68
CA ALA A 124 -13.95 -0.59 -4.64
C ALA A 124 -15.30 0.02 -5.05
N LEU A 125 -15.44 0.49 -6.29
CA LEU A 125 -16.69 1.07 -6.80
C LEU A 125 -17.83 0.06 -6.94
N GLU A 126 -17.54 -1.24 -7.04
CA GLU A 126 -18.57 -2.30 -6.93
C GLU A 126 -19.19 -2.35 -5.53
N LEU A 127 -18.43 -2.00 -4.49
CA LEU A 127 -18.89 -1.97 -3.09
C LEU A 127 -19.54 -0.62 -2.73
N ASP A 128 -18.96 0.49 -3.19
CA ASP A 128 -19.54 1.83 -3.04
C ASP A 128 -19.50 2.59 -4.38
N PRO A 129 -20.55 2.48 -5.20
CA PRO A 129 -20.65 3.20 -6.47
C PRO A 129 -20.74 4.73 -6.33
N SER A 130 -20.99 5.24 -5.12
CA SER A 130 -21.13 6.68 -4.87
C SER A 130 -19.80 7.38 -4.59
N SER A 131 -18.74 6.62 -4.29
CA SER A 131 -17.44 7.16 -3.91
C SER A 131 -16.81 8.02 -5.00
N TYR A 132 -16.87 9.34 -4.81
CA TYR A 132 -16.22 10.31 -5.68
C TYR A 132 -14.68 10.16 -5.71
N PRO A 133 -13.98 9.99 -4.56
CA PRO A 133 -12.53 9.77 -4.57
C PRO A 133 -12.10 8.55 -5.41
N ALA A 134 -12.85 7.44 -5.34
CA ALA A 134 -12.52 6.24 -6.12
C ALA A 134 -12.68 6.47 -7.63
N LYS A 135 -13.70 7.24 -8.05
CA LYS A 135 -13.88 7.62 -9.46
C LYS A 135 -12.74 8.50 -9.98
N VAL A 136 -12.30 9.48 -9.18
CA VAL A 136 -11.18 10.36 -9.54
C VAL A 136 -9.89 9.57 -9.71
N ASN A 137 -9.58 8.66 -8.78
CA ASN A 137 -8.39 7.83 -8.88
C ASN A 137 -8.46 6.83 -10.04
N LEU A 138 -9.63 6.26 -10.32
CA LEU A 138 -9.87 5.43 -11.50
C LEU A 138 -9.60 6.21 -12.80
N GLU A 139 -10.15 7.41 -12.92
CA GLU A 139 -9.91 8.27 -14.08
C GLU A 139 -8.42 8.59 -14.26
N TYR A 140 -7.72 8.91 -13.15
CA TYR A 140 -6.29 9.14 -13.17
C TYR A 140 -5.52 7.90 -13.67
N ALA A 141 -5.85 6.71 -13.17
CA ALA A 141 -5.26 5.44 -13.59
C ALA A 141 -5.44 5.21 -15.10
N THR A 142 -6.67 5.32 -15.60
CA THR A 142 -6.99 5.10 -17.03
C THR A 142 -6.28 6.12 -17.93
N ARG A 143 -6.16 7.39 -17.51
CA ARG A 143 -5.40 8.42 -18.25
C ARG A 143 -3.91 8.06 -18.36
N LYS A 144 -3.30 7.58 -17.27
CA LYS A 144 -1.90 7.13 -17.27
C LYS A 144 -1.70 5.93 -18.20
N ILE A 145 -2.61 4.95 -18.17
CA ILE A 145 -2.58 3.79 -19.07
C ILE A 145 -2.66 4.24 -20.54
N ALA A 146 -3.62 5.10 -20.89
CA ALA A 146 -3.80 5.60 -22.26
C ALA A 146 -2.57 6.38 -22.76
N SER A 147 -1.99 7.22 -21.89
CA SER A 147 -0.76 7.96 -22.20
C SER A 147 0.42 7.01 -22.47
N ALA A 148 0.61 6.00 -21.62
CA ALA A 148 1.67 5.00 -21.80
C ALA A 148 1.50 4.19 -23.09
N GLN A 149 0.26 3.81 -23.44
CA GLN A 149 -0.04 3.13 -24.71
C GLN A 149 0.24 4.01 -25.93
N THR A 150 -0.11 5.29 -25.86
CA THR A 150 0.14 6.26 -26.95
C THR A 150 1.64 6.47 -27.17
N GLN A 151 2.42 6.53 -26.09
CA GLN A 151 3.87 6.65 -26.19
C GLN A 151 4.49 5.37 -26.77
N ALA A 152 4.04 4.20 -26.33
CA ALA A 152 4.50 2.91 -26.85
C ALA A 152 4.17 2.74 -28.35
N SER A 153 2.98 3.14 -28.80
CA SER A 153 2.60 3.08 -30.21
C SER A 153 3.39 4.06 -31.08
N LYS A 154 3.74 5.24 -30.56
CA LYS A 154 4.64 6.20 -31.24
C LYS A 154 6.07 5.68 -31.35
N LEU A 155 6.57 4.99 -30.33
CA LEU A 155 7.88 4.32 -30.37
C LEU A 155 7.89 3.16 -31.40
N GLN A 156 6.82 2.37 -31.48
CA GLN A 156 6.71 1.28 -32.45
C GLN A 156 6.48 1.74 -33.89
N SER A 157 5.77 2.87 -34.08
CA SER A 157 5.55 3.47 -35.41
C SER A 157 6.65 4.43 -35.84
N SER A 158 7.68 4.64 -35.00
CA SER A 158 8.89 5.33 -35.41
C SER A 158 9.51 4.60 -36.60
N PRO A 159 9.95 5.32 -37.65
CA PRO A 159 10.48 4.69 -38.85
C PRO A 159 11.55 3.67 -38.44
N LYS A 160 11.42 2.42 -38.91
CA LYS A 160 12.56 1.49 -38.90
C LYS A 160 13.74 2.27 -39.47
N PRO A 161 14.93 2.24 -38.84
CA PRO A 161 16.08 2.96 -39.35
C PRO A 161 16.18 2.66 -40.83
N GLN A 162 16.03 3.71 -41.66
CA GLN A 162 16.22 3.57 -43.10
C GLN A 162 17.57 2.89 -43.27
N LYS A 163 17.59 1.83 -44.08
CA LYS A 163 18.83 1.17 -44.45
C LYS A 163 19.78 2.27 -44.91
N LEU A 164 20.89 2.45 -44.20
CA LEU A 164 21.85 3.47 -44.54
C LEU A 164 22.27 3.21 -45.99
N ASP A 165 22.49 4.28 -46.75
CA ASP A 165 23.15 4.13 -48.04
C ASP A 165 24.59 3.61 -47.82
N GLU A 166 25.26 3.17 -48.90
CA GLU A 166 26.61 2.62 -48.77
C GLU A 166 27.61 3.56 -48.10
N GLU A 167 27.38 4.87 -48.19
CA GLU A 167 28.21 5.89 -47.54
C GLU A 167 27.90 5.98 -46.05
N GLY A 168 26.62 5.95 -45.68
CA GLY A 168 26.16 5.88 -44.30
C GLY A 168 26.61 4.60 -43.59
N GLU A 169 26.57 3.44 -44.26
CA GLU A 169 27.10 2.18 -43.71
C GLU A 169 28.62 2.25 -43.51
N ARG A 170 29.35 2.85 -44.46
CA ARG A 170 30.80 3.09 -44.33
C ARG A 170 31.12 4.01 -43.16
N LEU A 171 30.37 5.09 -43.00
CA LEU A 171 30.55 6.03 -41.90
C LEU A 171 30.20 5.39 -40.55
N LEU A 172 29.11 4.61 -40.49
CA LEU A 172 28.73 3.87 -39.29
C LEU A 172 29.79 2.84 -38.90
N HIS A 173 30.35 2.12 -39.88
CA HIS A 173 31.46 1.20 -39.66
C HIS A 173 32.70 1.93 -39.12
N TYR A 174 33.05 3.08 -39.70
CA TYR A 174 34.16 3.91 -39.23
C TYR A 174 33.96 4.41 -37.79
N ILE A 175 32.76 4.91 -37.45
CA ILE A 175 32.41 5.35 -36.09
C ILE A 175 32.53 4.19 -35.11
N ARG A 176 31.94 3.02 -35.43
CA ARG A 176 32.00 1.84 -34.56
C ARG A 176 33.44 1.38 -34.32
N GLN A 177 34.29 1.44 -35.35
CA GLN A 177 35.71 1.10 -35.23
C GLN A 177 36.46 2.11 -34.34
N LYS A 178 36.20 3.41 -34.51
CA LYS A 178 36.80 4.47 -33.68
C LYS A 178 36.34 4.39 -32.23
N GLU A 179 35.06 4.16 -31.99
CA GLU A 179 34.51 4.02 -30.64
C GLU A 179 34.99 2.75 -29.97
N SER A 180 34.99 1.60 -30.66
CA SER A 180 35.56 0.35 -30.12
C SER A 180 37.00 0.54 -29.65
N ASN A 181 37.83 1.21 -30.46
CA ASN A 181 39.20 1.54 -30.07
C ASN A 181 39.28 2.54 -28.90
N ARG A 182 38.25 3.36 -28.69
CA ARG A 182 38.16 4.33 -27.60
C ARG A 182 37.73 3.67 -26.28
N TRP A 183 36.78 2.74 -26.34
CA TRP A 183 36.34 1.94 -25.18
C TRP A 183 37.43 0.97 -24.72
N ILE A 184 38.15 0.33 -25.65
CA ILE A 184 39.31 -0.51 -25.30
C ILE A 184 40.44 0.32 -24.65
N ALA A 185 40.55 1.61 -24.96
CA ALA A 185 41.52 2.50 -24.33
C ALA A 185 41.04 2.95 -22.94
N SER A 186 39.74 3.23 -22.73
CA SER A 186 39.20 3.56 -21.41
C SER A 186 39.22 2.38 -20.45
N ASP A 187 38.91 1.17 -20.93
CA ASP A 187 39.02 -0.05 -20.11
C ASP A 187 40.47 -0.35 -19.74
N ARG A 188 41.43 -0.08 -20.65
CA ARG A 188 42.86 -0.23 -20.32
C ARG A 188 43.34 0.80 -19.28
N LEU A 189 42.90 2.06 -19.38
CA LEU A 189 43.22 3.08 -18.38
C LEU A 189 42.58 2.76 -17.02
N ALA A 190 41.35 2.25 -16.98
CA ALA A 190 40.67 1.85 -15.74
C ALA A 190 41.29 0.59 -15.09
N VAL A 191 41.85 -0.32 -15.89
CA VAL A 191 42.57 -1.51 -15.40
C VAL A 191 43.98 -1.16 -14.92
N GLU A 192 44.68 -0.21 -15.54
CA GLU A 192 45.98 0.27 -15.05
C GLU A 192 45.86 1.10 -13.77
N GLU A 193 44.85 1.97 -13.66
CA GLU A 193 44.64 2.83 -12.47
C GLU A 193 44.19 2.03 -11.23
N SER A 194 43.55 0.86 -11.42
CA SER A 194 43.20 -0.06 -10.32
C SER A 194 44.29 -1.09 -9.99
N ALA A 195 45.36 -1.15 -10.77
CA ALA A 195 46.49 -2.06 -10.55
C ALA A 195 47.69 -1.39 -9.85
N GLU A 196 47.68 -0.06 -9.69
CA GLU A 196 48.75 0.69 -9.00
C GLU A 196 48.44 1.12 -7.55
N ASP A 197 47.22 0.89 -7.04
CA ASP A 197 46.91 1.12 -5.62
C ASP A 197 47.13 -0.17 -4.80
N TRP A 198 48.36 -0.31 -4.28
CA TRP A 198 48.71 -1.12 -3.11
C TRP A 198 48.69 -0.29 -1.84
#